data_AF-A0A933M9D6-F1
#
_entry.id   AF-A0A933M9D6-F1
#
_cell.length_a   1.000
_cell.length_b   1.000
_cell.length_c   1.000
_cell.angle_alpha   90.00
_cell.angle_beta   90.00
_cell.angle_gamma   90.00
#
_symmetry.space_group_name_H-M   'P 1'
#
loop_
_entity.id
_entity.type
_entity.pdbx_description
1 polymer ?
#
loop_
_entity_poly.entity_id
_entity_poly.type
_entity_poly.pdbx_seq_one_letter_code
_entity_poly.pdbx_strand_id
1 'polypeptide(L)'
;MKIKKTGNDSHIPNNLPHRPSTLVNREGESLPTATQHMDGERAEKLEHAIANYEQALQVYARESSPVEWANTESNLGNAYAERIRGERAENLERAIAHYEQALQVYTRASFPAQWAATLNNLAAAYAQRIRGERAENLERAIAHYEQALAASTNIGDLYSSARASYNLGLAHYKRCTKSTQLRTLALM
;
A
#
# COMPACT_ATOMS: atom_id res chain seq x y z
N MET A 1 58.72 -5.46 15.75
CA MET A 1 59.59 -4.31 16.10
C MET A 1 59.70 -3.39 14.89
N LYS A 2 59.66 -2.07 15.14
CA LYS A 2 59.60 -0.91 14.21
C LYS A 2 58.20 -0.44 13.80
N ILE A 3 57.74 0.55 14.56
CA ILE A 3 56.64 1.48 14.30
C ILE A 3 57.28 2.74 13.69
N LYS A 4 56.84 3.22 12.53
CA LYS A 4 56.99 4.62 12.09
C LYS A 4 55.94 4.98 11.03
N LYS A 5 55.22 6.07 11.26
CA LYS A 5 54.74 7.12 10.33
C LYS A 5 53.99 8.13 11.22
N THR A 6 54.62 9.21 11.69
CA THR A 6 54.82 10.55 11.06
C THR A 6 53.55 11.20 10.54
N GLY A 7 53.26 12.40 11.04
CA GLY A 7 52.65 13.47 10.25
C GLY A 7 51.16 13.69 10.50
N ASN A 8 50.88 14.63 11.38
CA ASN A 8 49.62 15.34 11.52
C ASN A 8 49.41 16.22 10.27
N ASP A 9 48.24 16.16 9.62
CA ASP A 9 47.73 17.27 8.81
C ASP A 9 46.20 17.31 8.86
N SER A 10 45.75 18.53 9.08
CA SER A 10 44.43 19.04 9.38
C SER A 10 43.41 18.95 8.22
N HIS A 11 42.16 18.67 8.61
CA HIS A 11 40.90 19.17 8.03
C HIS A 11 40.51 18.76 6.59
N ILE A 12 39.64 17.75 6.46
CA ILE A 12 38.62 17.67 5.39
C ILE A 12 37.32 17.08 5.99
N PRO A 13 36.18 17.80 5.97
CA PRO A 13 34.87 17.20 6.19
C PRO A 13 34.22 16.85 4.84
N ASN A 14 33.67 15.65 4.68
CA ASN A 14 32.29 15.51 4.16
C ASN A 14 31.82 14.04 4.12
N ASN A 15 30.55 13.90 4.52
CA ASN A 15 29.70 12.74 4.29
C ASN A 15 29.84 12.18 2.86
N LEU A 16 30.38 10.97 2.73
CA LEU A 16 30.03 10.07 1.64
C LEU A 16 28.86 9.20 2.13
N PRO A 17 27.79 9.00 1.35
CA PRO A 17 26.79 8.01 1.72
C PRO A 17 27.50 6.66 1.83
N HIS A 18 27.38 6.00 2.98
CA HIS A 18 27.81 4.63 3.16
C HIS A 18 27.14 3.78 2.08
N ARG A 19 27.85 3.49 0.98
CA ARG A 19 27.43 2.47 0.02
C ARG A 19 27.48 1.16 0.80
N PRO A 20 26.35 0.49 1.08
CA PRO A 20 26.39 -0.76 1.82
C PRO A 20 27.30 -1.71 1.06
N SER A 21 28.34 -2.20 1.74
CA SER A 21 29.29 -3.16 1.20
C SER A 21 28.50 -4.39 0.76
N THR A 22 28.36 -4.60 -0.55
CA THR A 22 27.81 -5.85 -1.07
C THR A 22 28.78 -6.96 -0.69
N LEU A 23 28.37 -7.84 0.23
CA LEU A 23 29.15 -9.03 0.57
C LEU A 23 29.09 -9.96 -0.64
N VAL A 24 30.26 -10.23 -1.23
CA VAL A 24 30.38 -11.10 -2.40
C VAL A 24 30.96 -12.43 -1.94
N ASN A 25 30.43 -13.56 -2.43
CA ASN A 25 30.98 -14.87 -2.12
C ASN A 25 32.34 -15.09 -2.83
N ARG A 26 32.98 -16.24 -2.58
CA ARG A 26 34.27 -16.60 -3.22
C ARG A 26 34.20 -16.71 -4.75
N GLU A 27 33.00 -16.75 -5.31
CA GLU A 27 32.72 -16.93 -6.74
C GLU A 27 32.36 -15.61 -7.43
N GLY A 28 32.36 -14.48 -6.71
CA GLY A 28 32.03 -13.18 -7.29
C GLY A 28 30.52 -12.86 -7.30
N GLU A 29 29.68 -13.71 -6.72
CA GLU A 29 28.23 -13.49 -6.64
C GLU A 29 27.87 -12.65 -5.41
N SER A 30 27.04 -11.62 -5.63
CA SER A 30 26.50 -10.81 -4.54
C SER A 30 25.60 -11.67 -3.65
N LEU A 31 25.96 -11.83 -2.38
CA LEU A 31 25.09 -12.47 -1.40
C LEU A 31 23.83 -11.60 -1.20
N PRO A 32 22.63 -12.21 -1.14
CA PRO A 32 21.42 -11.49 -0.82
C PRO A 32 21.60 -10.75 0.51
N THR A 33 21.40 -9.44 0.50
CA THR A 33 21.40 -8.65 1.74
C THR A 33 20.22 -9.09 2.61
N ALA A 34 20.31 -8.92 3.93
CA ALA A 34 19.24 -9.29 4.86
C ALA A 34 17.87 -8.70 4.46
N THR A 35 17.86 -7.49 3.89
CA THR A 35 16.66 -6.84 3.33
C THR A 35 16.10 -7.59 2.11
N GLN A 36 16.96 -8.02 1.17
CA GLN A 36 16.52 -8.80 0.00
C GLN A 36 15.99 -10.19 0.38
N HIS A 37 16.55 -10.81 1.42
CA HIS A 37 16.03 -12.07 1.96
C HIS A 37 14.63 -11.88 2.57
N MET A 38 14.44 -10.82 3.36
CA MET A 38 13.15 -10.49 3.98
C MET A 38 12.07 -10.13 2.96
N ASP A 39 12.42 -9.38 1.91
CA ASP A 39 11.51 -9.03 0.83
C ASP A 39 11.11 -10.27 0.00
N GLY A 40 12.05 -11.19 -0.21
CA GLY A 40 11.80 -12.48 -0.86
C GLY A 40 10.80 -13.34 -0.10
N GLU A 41 11.01 -13.53 1.20
CA GLU A 41 10.07 -14.27 2.06
C GLU A 41 8.69 -13.60 2.13
N ARG A 42 8.65 -12.27 2.24
CA ARG A 42 7.38 -11.53 2.24
C ARG A 42 6.64 -11.69 0.93
N ALA A 43 7.35 -11.62 -0.20
CA ALA A 43 6.76 -11.82 -1.52
C ALA A 43 6.14 -13.23 -1.64
N GLU A 44 6.86 -14.26 -1.21
CA GLU A 44 6.35 -15.63 -1.23
C GLU A 44 5.10 -15.82 -0.36
N LYS A 45 5.11 -15.26 0.86
CA LYS A 45 3.94 -15.30 1.76
C LYS A 45 2.71 -14.63 1.14
N LEU A 46 2.91 -13.52 0.42
CA LEU A 46 1.82 -12.84 -0.28
C LEU A 46 1.26 -13.68 -1.44
N GLU A 47 2.11 -14.35 -2.22
CA GLU A 47 1.63 -15.24 -3.30
C GLU A 47 0.87 -16.44 -2.73
N HIS A 48 1.33 -17.04 -1.62
CA HIS A 48 0.59 -18.12 -0.95
C HIS A 48 -0.76 -17.63 -0.40
N ALA A 49 -0.81 -16.44 0.19
CA ALA A 49 -2.07 -15.86 0.66
C ALA A 49 -3.06 -15.66 -0.49
N ILE A 50 -2.60 -15.10 -1.61
CA ILE A 50 -3.41 -14.93 -2.82
C ILE A 50 -3.96 -16.28 -3.31
N ALA A 51 -3.10 -17.28 -3.48
CA ALA A 51 -3.50 -18.59 -3.95
C ALA A 51 -4.54 -19.25 -3.03
N ASN A 52 -4.36 -19.14 -1.70
CA ASN A 52 -5.30 -19.70 -0.73
C ASN A 52 -6.66 -18.99 -0.75
N TYR A 53 -6.67 -17.67 -0.89
CA TYR A 53 -7.94 -16.94 -1.01
C TYR A 53 -8.64 -17.23 -2.35
N GLU A 54 -7.90 -17.33 -3.46
CA GLU A 54 -8.47 -17.72 -4.76
C GLU A 54 -9.07 -19.13 -4.70
N GLN A 55 -8.46 -20.07 -3.97
CA GLN A 55 -9.05 -21.39 -3.71
C GLN A 55 -10.30 -21.31 -2.83
N ALA A 56 -10.30 -20.46 -1.80
CA ALA A 56 -11.46 -20.27 -0.94
C ALA A 56 -12.68 -19.72 -1.72
N LEU A 57 -12.45 -18.85 -2.72
CA LEU A 57 -13.51 -18.36 -3.62
C LEU A 57 -14.08 -19.43 -4.57
N GLN A 58 -13.46 -20.61 -4.68
CA GLN A 58 -14.06 -21.74 -5.41
C GLN A 58 -15.16 -22.44 -4.59
N VAL A 59 -15.16 -22.26 -3.27
CA VAL A 59 -16.11 -22.87 -2.35
C VAL A 59 -17.11 -21.84 -1.83
N TYR A 60 -16.62 -20.68 -1.38
CA TYR A 60 -17.46 -19.58 -0.98
C TYR A 60 -17.97 -18.86 -2.23
N ALA A 61 -19.28 -18.94 -2.47
CA ALA A 61 -19.95 -18.16 -3.51
C ALA A 61 -20.77 -17.04 -2.88
N ARG A 62 -20.99 -15.97 -3.64
CA ARG A 62 -21.74 -14.80 -3.17
C ARG A 62 -23.16 -15.15 -2.73
N GLU A 63 -23.81 -16.10 -3.40
CA GLU A 63 -25.20 -16.47 -3.13
C GLU A 63 -25.33 -17.44 -1.95
N SER A 64 -24.40 -18.38 -1.80
CA SER A 64 -24.45 -19.43 -0.77
C SER A 64 -23.70 -19.08 0.51
N SER A 65 -22.69 -18.21 0.44
CA SER A 65 -21.83 -17.82 1.55
C SER A 65 -21.41 -16.35 1.40
N PRO A 66 -22.36 -15.41 1.39
CA PRO A 66 -22.11 -14.01 1.04
C PRO A 66 -21.05 -13.34 1.92
N VAL A 67 -21.08 -13.60 3.23
CA VAL A 67 -20.18 -12.95 4.19
C VAL A 67 -18.76 -13.49 4.05
N GLU A 68 -18.59 -14.81 3.97
CA GLU A 68 -17.30 -15.47 3.77
C GLU A 68 -16.70 -15.09 2.41
N TRP A 69 -17.52 -15.03 1.37
CA TRP A 69 -17.12 -14.55 0.05
C TRP A 69 -16.61 -13.11 0.11
N ALA A 70 -17.38 -12.19 0.70
CA ALA A 70 -16.98 -10.78 0.81
C ALA A 70 -15.74 -10.56 1.68
N ASN A 71 -15.57 -11.35 2.73
CA ASN A 71 -14.35 -11.35 3.54
C ASN A 71 -13.14 -11.78 2.71
N THR A 72 -13.27 -12.87 1.98
CA THR A 72 -12.22 -13.39 1.09
C THR A 72 -11.84 -12.37 0.01
N GLU A 73 -12.84 -11.76 -0.65
CA GLU A 73 -12.65 -10.68 -1.61
C GLU A 73 -11.90 -9.50 -0.99
N SER A 74 -12.32 -9.02 0.19
CA SER A 74 -11.63 -7.91 0.87
C SER A 74 -10.18 -8.26 1.23
N ASN A 75 -9.88 -9.52 1.57
CA ASN A 75 -8.52 -9.96 1.88
C ASN A 75 -7.65 -10.13 0.64
N LEU A 76 -8.22 -10.59 -0.49
CA LEU A 76 -7.54 -10.54 -1.78
C LEU A 76 -7.20 -9.11 -2.19
N GLY A 77 -8.12 -8.17 -1.95
CA GLY A 77 -7.86 -6.75 -2.12
C GLY A 77 -6.61 -6.28 -1.37
N ASN A 78 -6.50 -6.65 -0.09
CA ASN A 78 -5.33 -6.33 0.74
C ASN A 78 -4.05 -6.99 0.21
N ALA A 79 -4.11 -8.28 -0.13
CA ALA A 79 -2.97 -9.04 -0.61
C ALA A 79 -2.42 -8.47 -1.93
N TYR A 80 -3.30 -8.13 -2.89
CA TYR A 80 -2.90 -7.45 -4.12
C TYR A 80 -2.39 -6.03 -3.88
N ALA A 81 -2.99 -5.28 -2.95
CA ALA A 81 -2.52 -3.95 -2.59
C ALA A 81 -1.10 -3.96 -1.99
N GLU A 82 -0.68 -5.06 -1.38
CA GLU A 82 0.67 -5.24 -0.81
C GLU A 82 1.62 -6.06 -1.67
N ARG A 83 1.12 -6.69 -2.74
CA ARG A 83 1.87 -7.63 -3.58
C ARG A 83 3.13 -6.99 -4.16
N ILE A 84 4.26 -7.66 -3.94
CA ILE A 84 5.60 -7.24 -4.36
C ILE A 84 5.88 -7.66 -5.82
N ARG A 85 5.39 -8.84 -6.24
CA ARG A 85 5.60 -9.37 -7.60
C ARG A 85 4.59 -8.79 -8.59
N GLY A 86 4.99 -8.75 -9.87
CA GLY A 86 4.17 -8.21 -10.96
C GLY A 86 4.19 -6.68 -11.03
N GLU A 87 3.44 -6.13 -11.98
CA GLU A 87 3.38 -4.67 -12.14
C GLU A 87 2.57 -4.02 -11.03
N ARG A 88 3.14 -3.00 -10.37
CA ARG A 88 2.45 -2.28 -9.29
C ARG A 88 1.11 -1.70 -9.73
N ALA A 89 1.02 -1.22 -10.97
CA ALA A 89 -0.20 -0.67 -11.54
C ALA A 89 -1.30 -1.73 -11.65
N GLU A 90 -0.98 -2.92 -12.17
CA GLU A 90 -1.92 -4.02 -12.29
C GLU A 90 -2.37 -4.55 -10.92
N ASN A 91 -1.43 -4.72 -9.99
CA ASN A 91 -1.74 -5.14 -8.62
C ASN A 91 -2.75 -4.19 -7.95
N LEU A 92 -2.62 -2.88 -8.17
CA LEU A 92 -3.58 -1.90 -7.65
C LEU A 92 -4.95 -2.00 -8.31
N GLU A 93 -5.04 -2.25 -9.63
CA GLU A 93 -6.33 -2.46 -10.28
C GLU A 93 -7.03 -3.73 -9.76
N ARG A 94 -6.28 -4.83 -9.57
CA ARG A 94 -6.83 -6.05 -8.97
C ARG A 94 -7.32 -5.80 -7.54
N ALA A 95 -6.56 -5.06 -6.74
CA ALA A 95 -6.97 -4.70 -5.39
C ALA A 95 -8.29 -3.91 -5.38
N ILE A 96 -8.40 -2.89 -6.23
CA ILE A 96 -9.61 -2.08 -6.40
C ILE A 96 -10.81 -2.97 -6.76
N ALA A 97 -10.65 -3.85 -7.75
CA ALA A 97 -11.72 -4.74 -8.19
C ALA A 97 -12.22 -5.65 -7.05
N HIS A 98 -11.31 -6.25 -6.29
CA HIS A 98 -11.65 -7.12 -5.16
C HIS A 98 -12.36 -6.36 -4.00
N TYR A 99 -11.92 -5.14 -3.68
CA TYR A 99 -12.66 -4.32 -2.71
C TYR A 99 -14.06 -3.96 -3.21
N GLU A 100 -14.21 -3.63 -4.50
CA GLU A 100 -15.51 -3.35 -5.11
C GLU A 100 -16.43 -4.59 -5.09
N GLN A 101 -15.88 -5.80 -5.27
CA GLN A 101 -16.64 -7.04 -5.06
C GLN A 101 -17.13 -7.19 -3.62
N ALA A 102 -16.25 -7.03 -2.63
CA ALA A 102 -16.63 -7.13 -1.21
C ALA A 102 -17.73 -6.12 -0.82
N LEU A 103 -17.71 -4.91 -1.37
CA LEU A 103 -18.71 -3.86 -1.14
C LEU A 103 -20.10 -4.16 -1.74
N GLN A 104 -20.23 -5.22 -2.54
CA GLN A 104 -21.54 -5.69 -3.01
C GLN A 104 -22.31 -6.47 -1.94
N VAL A 105 -21.64 -6.93 -0.88
CA VAL A 105 -22.23 -7.60 0.29
C VAL A 105 -22.09 -6.74 1.52
N TYR A 106 -20.89 -6.21 1.77
CA TYR A 106 -20.68 -5.24 2.84
C TYR A 106 -21.35 -3.94 2.44
N THR A 107 -22.45 -3.63 3.13
CA THR A 107 -23.18 -2.38 2.97
C THR A 107 -23.20 -1.62 4.28
N ARG A 108 -23.42 -0.30 4.21
CA ARG A 108 -23.58 0.54 5.39
C ARG A 108 -24.69 0.04 6.35
N ALA A 109 -25.73 -0.60 5.82
CA ALA A 109 -26.87 -1.05 6.61
C ALA A 109 -26.60 -2.38 7.33
N SER A 110 -26.01 -3.35 6.63
CA SER A 110 -25.87 -4.72 7.14
C SER A 110 -24.54 -4.95 7.85
N PHE A 111 -23.46 -4.31 7.39
CA PHE A 111 -22.09 -4.55 7.86
C PHE A 111 -21.31 -3.23 7.95
N PRO A 112 -21.75 -2.27 8.78
CA PRO A 112 -21.19 -0.91 8.77
C PRO A 112 -19.69 -0.85 9.09
N ALA A 113 -19.20 -1.74 9.96
CA ALA A 113 -17.77 -1.80 10.32
C ALA A 113 -16.92 -2.32 9.14
N GLN A 114 -17.32 -3.43 8.53
CA GLN A 114 -16.64 -4.02 7.38
C GLN A 114 -16.73 -3.08 6.17
N TRP A 115 -17.89 -2.46 5.95
CA TRP A 115 -18.09 -1.46 4.91
C TRP A 115 -17.12 -0.28 5.04
N ALA A 116 -17.00 0.30 6.25
CA ALA A 116 -16.07 1.39 6.51
C ALA A 116 -14.60 0.98 6.30
N ALA A 117 -14.22 -0.22 6.77
CA ALA A 117 -12.87 -0.74 6.61
C ALA A 117 -12.52 -0.98 5.13
N THR A 118 -13.40 -1.63 4.39
CA THR A 118 -13.21 -1.89 2.95
C THR A 118 -13.17 -0.59 2.15
N LEU A 119 -14.03 0.39 2.48
CA LEU A 119 -13.97 1.73 1.85
C LEU A 119 -12.65 2.45 2.14
N ASN A 120 -12.13 2.38 3.36
CA ASN A 120 -10.83 2.98 3.68
C ASN A 120 -9.71 2.35 2.84
N ASN A 121 -9.76 1.03 2.62
CA ASN A 121 -8.75 0.34 1.83
C ASN A 121 -8.89 0.61 0.32
N LEU A 122 -10.12 0.67 -0.18
CA LEU A 122 -10.42 1.10 -1.56
C LEU A 122 -9.93 2.53 -1.81
N ALA A 123 -10.19 3.45 -0.87
CA ALA A 123 -9.70 4.81 -0.92
C ALA A 123 -8.16 4.87 -0.95
N ALA A 124 -7.48 4.05 -0.15
CA ALA A 124 -6.03 3.94 -0.17
C ALA A 124 -5.49 3.42 -1.50
N ALA A 125 -6.14 2.43 -2.10
CA ALA A 125 -5.78 1.91 -3.42
C ALA A 125 -5.93 3.00 -4.51
N TYR A 126 -7.05 3.73 -4.53
CA TYR A 126 -7.23 4.88 -5.43
C TYR A 126 -6.19 5.99 -5.18
N ALA A 127 -5.86 6.28 -3.92
CA ALA A 127 -4.84 7.27 -3.58
C ALA A 127 -3.43 6.86 -4.06
N GLN A 128 -3.16 5.58 -4.28
CA GLN A 128 -1.90 5.05 -4.80
C GLN A 128 -1.96 4.68 -6.30
N ARG A 129 -3.15 4.67 -6.90
CA ARG A 129 -3.40 4.22 -8.27
C ARG A 129 -2.54 4.96 -9.28
N ILE A 130 -1.88 4.17 -10.13
CA ILE A 130 -0.94 4.64 -11.17
C ILE A 130 -1.67 4.94 -12.48
N ARG A 131 -2.69 4.15 -12.84
CA ARG A 131 -3.47 4.32 -14.07
C ARG A 131 -4.52 5.43 -13.93
N GLY A 132 -4.85 6.08 -15.05
CA GLY A 132 -5.82 7.17 -15.11
C GLY A 132 -5.29 8.50 -14.56
N GLU A 133 -6.15 9.52 -14.58
CA GLU A 133 -5.77 10.86 -14.16
C GLU A 133 -5.56 10.93 -12.65
N ARG A 134 -4.43 11.51 -12.24
CA ARG A 134 -4.04 11.55 -10.83
C ARG A 134 -5.04 12.34 -9.98
N ALA A 135 -5.59 13.42 -10.54
CA ALA A 135 -6.59 14.23 -9.87
C ALA A 135 -7.88 13.43 -9.62
N GLU A 136 -8.40 12.75 -10.65
CA GLU A 136 -9.60 11.91 -10.53
C GLU A 136 -9.41 10.77 -9.52
N ASN A 137 -8.25 10.13 -9.54
CA ASN A 137 -7.92 9.09 -8.56
C ASN A 137 -7.93 9.62 -7.11
N LEU A 138 -7.45 10.86 -6.90
CA LEU A 138 -7.50 11.49 -5.58
C LEU A 138 -8.91 11.89 -5.17
N GLU A 139 -9.74 12.40 -6.09
CA GLU A 139 -11.15 12.72 -5.80
C GLU A 139 -11.93 11.45 -5.40
N ARG A 140 -11.72 10.34 -6.11
CA ARG A 140 -12.31 9.04 -5.73
C ARG A 140 -11.85 8.59 -4.35
N ALA A 141 -10.55 8.71 -4.06
CA ALA A 141 -10.01 8.37 -2.75
C ALA A 141 -10.64 9.22 -1.62
N ILE A 142 -10.74 10.53 -1.82
CA ILE A 142 -11.36 11.47 -0.87
C ILE A 142 -12.80 11.06 -0.59
N ALA A 143 -13.61 10.84 -1.65
CA ALA A 143 -15.00 10.45 -1.51
C ALA A 143 -15.19 9.14 -0.72
N HIS A 144 -14.33 8.15 -0.93
CA HIS A 144 -14.39 6.90 -0.18
C HIS A 144 -13.90 7.05 1.26
N TYR A 145 -12.88 7.86 1.54
CA TYR A 145 -12.46 8.15 2.92
C TYR A 145 -13.53 8.90 3.71
N GLU A 146 -14.23 9.86 3.09
CA GLU A 146 -15.35 10.56 3.71
C GLU A 146 -16.48 9.61 4.09
N GLN A 147 -16.82 8.66 3.21
CA GLN A 147 -17.81 7.62 3.50
C GLN A 147 -17.36 6.70 4.63
N ALA A 148 -16.09 6.27 4.62
CA ALA A 148 -15.51 5.44 5.68
C ALA A 148 -15.54 6.16 7.04
N LEU A 149 -15.12 7.44 7.08
CA LEU A 149 -15.12 8.27 8.28
C LEU A 149 -16.55 8.47 8.82
N ALA A 150 -17.51 8.75 7.94
CA ALA A 150 -18.90 8.91 8.33
C ALA A 150 -19.45 7.61 8.92
N ALA A 151 -19.19 6.45 8.30
CA ALA A 151 -19.64 5.17 8.84
C ALA A 151 -18.99 4.82 10.17
N SER A 152 -17.67 4.95 10.30
CA SER A 152 -16.95 4.63 11.54
C SER A 152 -17.37 5.54 12.70
N THR A 153 -17.64 6.82 12.41
CA THR A 153 -18.14 7.77 13.41
C THR A 153 -19.54 7.36 13.89
N ASN A 154 -20.42 6.95 12.96
CA ASN A 154 -21.79 6.54 13.29
C ASN A 154 -21.84 5.29 14.18
N ILE A 155 -20.90 4.36 14.01
CA ILE A 155 -20.84 3.15 14.85
C ILE A 155 -19.97 3.32 16.11
N GLY A 156 -19.41 4.51 16.34
CA GLY A 156 -18.55 4.78 17.50
C GLY A 156 -17.16 4.14 17.44
N ASP A 157 -16.71 3.70 16.26
CA ASP A 157 -15.35 3.17 16.07
C ASP A 157 -14.35 4.33 15.93
N LEU A 158 -13.80 4.74 17.07
CA LEU A 158 -12.84 5.85 17.16
C LEU A 158 -11.53 5.54 16.43
N TYR A 159 -11.09 4.28 16.42
CA TYR A 159 -9.82 3.90 15.78
C TYR A 159 -9.93 4.03 14.25
N SER A 160 -10.98 3.44 13.67
CA SER A 160 -11.22 3.54 12.23
C SER A 160 -11.52 4.98 11.80
N SER A 161 -12.21 5.75 12.64
CA SER A 161 -12.48 7.18 12.40
C SER A 161 -11.19 8.00 12.34
N ALA A 162 -10.30 7.82 13.32
CA ALA A 162 -9.00 8.50 13.33
C ALA A 162 -8.15 8.13 12.10
N ARG A 163 -8.13 6.84 11.74
CA ARG A 163 -7.41 6.34 10.54
C ARG A 163 -7.97 6.95 9.25
N ALA A 164 -9.28 6.95 9.07
CA ALA A 164 -9.93 7.53 7.89
C ALA A 164 -9.66 9.04 7.79
N SER A 165 -9.76 9.77 8.91
CA SER A 165 -9.46 11.20 8.98
C SER A 165 -8.00 11.52 8.63
N TYR A 166 -7.05 10.74 9.17
CA TYR A 166 -5.63 10.88 8.84
C TYR A 166 -5.38 10.68 7.34
N ASN A 167 -5.92 9.60 6.76
CA ASN A 167 -5.73 9.29 5.36
C ASN A 167 -6.41 10.32 4.43
N LEU A 168 -7.57 10.84 4.82
CA LEU A 168 -8.26 11.93 4.13
C LEU A 168 -7.39 13.20 4.08
N GLY A 169 -6.77 13.56 5.21
CA GLY A 169 -5.82 14.67 5.28
C GLY A 169 -4.64 14.49 4.32
N LEU A 170 -4.06 13.29 4.27
CA LEU A 170 -2.99 12.97 3.31
C LEU A 170 -3.46 13.06 1.85
N ALA A 171 -4.69 12.64 1.56
CA ALA A 171 -5.26 12.72 0.21
C ALA A 171 -5.43 14.18 -0.23
N HIS A 172 -5.98 15.04 0.62
CA HIS A 172 -6.09 16.48 0.35
C HIS A 172 -4.71 17.15 0.17
N TYR A 173 -3.73 16.80 1.01
CA TYR A 173 -2.36 17.32 0.88
C TYR A 173 -1.73 16.94 -0.48
N LYS A 174 -1.89 15.69 -0.91
CA LYS A 174 -1.41 15.21 -2.22
C LYS A 174 -2.12 15.90 -3.39
N ARG A 175 -3.39 16.27 -3.23
CA ARG A 175 -4.16 17.01 -4.25
C ARG A 175 -3.65 18.44 -4.42
N CYS A 176 -3.44 19.17 -3.31
CA CYS A 176 -2.97 20.55 -3.35
C CYS A 176 -1.54 20.68 -3.88
N THR A 177 -0.61 19.84 -3.41
CA THR A 177 0.81 19.94 -3.78
C THR A 177 1.05 19.80 -5.28
N LYS A 178 0.31 18.90 -5.96
CA LYS A 178 0.49 18.69 -7.40
C LYS A 178 -0.23 19.72 -8.26
N SER A 179 -1.39 20.24 -7.80
CA SER A 179 -2.04 21.40 -8.43
C SER A 179 -1.11 22.61 -8.46
N THR A 180 -0.34 22.83 -7.39
CA THR A 180 0.63 23.93 -7.32
C THR A 180 1.82 23.69 -8.26
N GLN A 181 2.36 22.47 -8.34
CA GLN A 181 3.47 22.12 -9.26
C GLN A 181 3.10 22.29 -10.74
N LEU A 182 1.88 21.89 -11.15
CA LEU A 182 1.42 22.06 -12.52
C LEU A 182 1.24 23.55 -12.90
N ARG A 183 0.76 24.37 -11.96
CA ARG A 183 0.62 25.83 -12.17
C ARG A 183 1.97 26.53 -12.30
N THR A 184 2.99 26.13 -11.53
CA THR A 184 4.33 26.72 -11.63
C THR A 184 5.06 26.31 -12.91
N LEU A 185 4.83 25.10 -13.43
CA LEU A 185 5.43 24.64 -14.69
C LEU A 185 4.79 25.26 -15.93
N ALA A 186 3.51 25.65 -15.87
CA ALA A 186 2.81 26.32 -16.98
C ALA A 186 3.14 27.83 -17.10
N LEU A 187 3.90 28.39 -16.15
CA LEU A 187 4.30 29.81 -16.11
C LEU A 187 5.81 30.02 -16.40
N MET A 188 6.54 28.96 -16.76
CA MET A 188 7.94 28.99 -17.21
C MET A 188 8.02 28.62 -18.68
#